data_AF-A0A2V3IE99-F1
#
_entry.id   AF-A0A2V3IE99-F1
#
_cell.length_a   1.000
_cell.length_b   1.000
_cell.length_c   1.000
_cell.angle_alpha   90.00
_cell.angle_beta   90.00
_cell.angle_gamma   90.00
#
_symmetry.space_group_name_H-M   'P 1'
#
loop_
_entity.id
_entity.type
_entity.pdbx_description
1 polymer ?
#
loop_
_entity_poly.entity_id
_entity_poly.type
_entity_poly.pdbx_seq_one_letter_code
_entity_poly.pdbx_strand_id
1 'polypeptide(L)'
;MTTNHMERLESALIRGGRVDRRFHFDWPSERQLQRLFLTYYKDASEELAAEFARAVFERPEGIEARSIATLQQLFVYFRETPAKDCVVGVDEFFEMHLGTSDPPSRGVPVFSQEKRNGSAVGSPTETSIIQAVEDEKIQKQQRKKNITHTPA
;
A
#
# COMPACT_ATOMS: atom_id res chain seq x y z
N MET A 1 11.38 -11.67 20.78
CA MET A 1 10.00 -11.36 21.21
C MET A 1 9.64 -9.97 20.69
N THR A 2 8.41 -9.77 20.24
CA THR A 2 7.87 -8.46 19.81
C THR A 2 6.56 -8.19 20.55
N THR A 3 6.24 -6.92 20.80
CA THR A 3 4.96 -6.51 21.39
C THR A 3 4.64 -5.09 20.96
N ASN A 4 3.35 -4.81 20.72
CA ASN A 4 2.85 -3.44 20.52
C ASN A 4 2.49 -2.77 21.86
N HIS A 5 2.34 -3.57 22.93
CA HIS A 5 1.87 -3.13 24.25
C HIS A 5 2.87 -3.57 25.33
N MET A 6 3.98 -2.84 25.46
CA MET A 6 5.01 -3.15 26.45
C MET A 6 4.49 -2.95 27.88
N GLU A 7 3.56 -2.02 28.09
CA GLU A 7 2.94 -1.69 29.37
C GLU A 7 2.09 -2.81 29.96
N ARG A 8 1.67 -3.78 29.12
CA ARG A 8 0.87 -4.93 29.55
C ARG A 8 1.72 -6.14 29.92
N LEU A 9 3.04 -6.07 29.72
CA LEU A 9 3.93 -7.18 30.01
C LEU A 9 4.30 -7.22 31.50
N GLU A 10 4.27 -8.41 32.08
CA GLU A 10 4.77 -8.64 33.42
C GLU A 10 6.29 -8.39 33.50
N SER A 11 6.74 -7.71 34.56
CA SER A 11 8.15 -7.38 34.77
C SER A 11 9.04 -8.63 34.83
N ALA A 12 8.53 -9.75 35.35
CA ALA A 12 9.23 -11.03 35.41
C ALA A 12 9.51 -11.62 34.02
N LEU A 13 8.74 -11.26 32.99
CA LEU A 13 8.95 -11.73 31.62
C LEU A 13 10.11 -11.01 30.93
N ILE A 14 10.33 -9.73 31.26
CA ILE A 14 11.29 -8.85 30.60
C ILE A 14 12.59 -8.62 31.38
N ARG A 15 12.76 -9.23 32.56
CA ARG A 15 13.98 -9.08 33.37
C ARG A 15 15.23 -9.65 32.67
N GLY A 16 16.40 -9.21 33.14
CA GLY A 16 17.69 -9.72 32.68
C GLY A 16 17.79 -11.25 32.79
N GLY A 17 18.37 -11.89 31.77
CA GLY A 17 18.42 -13.34 31.61
C GLY A 17 17.19 -13.95 30.91
N ARG A 18 16.14 -13.17 30.64
CA ARG A 18 15.05 -13.54 29.71
C ARG A 18 15.03 -12.65 28.47
N VAL A 19 15.20 -11.34 28.66
CA VAL A 19 15.32 -10.36 27.58
C VAL A 19 16.50 -9.43 27.88
N ASP A 20 17.56 -9.56 27.09
CA ASP A 20 18.82 -8.83 27.34
C ASP A 20 18.90 -7.48 26.62
N ARG A 21 18.16 -7.32 25.51
CA ARG A 21 18.09 -6.06 24.75
C ARG A 21 16.66 -5.75 24.34
N ARG A 22 16.35 -4.46 24.31
CA ARG A 22 15.05 -3.94 23.89
C ARG A 22 15.29 -2.82 22.89
N PHE A 23 14.54 -2.83 21.80
CA PHE A 23 14.57 -1.80 20.77
C PHE A 23 13.15 -1.34 20.54
N HIS A 24 12.95 -0.02 20.56
CA HIS A 24 11.67 0.58 20.23
C HIS A 24 11.63 0.87 18.73
N PHE A 25 10.59 0.37 18.06
CA PHE A 25 10.33 0.64 16.65
C PHE A 25 9.18 1.62 16.58
N ASP A 26 9.52 2.90 16.42
CA ASP A 26 8.55 3.99 16.32
C ASP A 26 8.15 4.24 14.85
N TRP A 27 7.17 5.13 14.67
CA TRP A 27 6.80 5.65 13.36
C TRP A 27 8.01 6.29 12.65
N PRO A 28 8.10 6.18 11.32
CA PRO A 28 9.23 6.71 10.59
C PRO A 28 9.25 8.24 10.62
N SER A 29 10.44 8.79 10.79
CA SER A 29 10.73 10.19 10.53
C SER A 29 10.70 10.50 9.03
N GLU A 30 10.55 11.78 8.69
CA GLU A 30 10.56 12.25 7.31
C GLU A 30 11.81 11.80 6.54
N ARG A 31 13.00 11.91 7.17
CA ARG A 31 14.26 11.41 6.59
C ARG A 31 14.27 9.90 6.33
N GLN A 32 13.61 9.12 7.19
CA GLN A 32 13.48 7.68 6.98
C GLN A 32 12.54 7.39 5.81
N LEU A 33 11.47 8.17 5.62
CA LEU A 33 10.59 8.05 4.45
C LEU A 33 11.31 8.42 3.15
N GLN A 34 12.09 9.50 3.14
CA GLN A 34 12.92 9.87 2.00
C GLN A 34 13.86 8.72 1.60
N ARG A 35 14.58 8.14 2.57
CA ARG A 35 15.47 6.99 2.32
C ARG A 35 14.73 5.74 1.86
N LEU A 36 13.55 5.49 2.43
CA LEU A 36 12.71 4.37 2.02
C LEU A 36 12.27 4.54 0.56
N PHE A 37 11.82 5.73 0.18
CA PHE A 37 11.42 6.06 -1.19
C PHE A 37 12.56 5.82 -2.19
N LEU A 38 13.77 6.31 -1.90
CA LEU A 38 14.96 6.09 -2.74
C LEU A 38 15.38 4.62 -2.83
N THR A 39 14.96 3.77 -1.89
CA THR A 39 15.21 2.31 -1.96
C THR A 39 14.32 1.63 -3.01
N TYR A 40 13.09 2.13 -3.19
CA TYR A 40 12.15 1.64 -4.21
C TYR A 40 12.42 2.27 -5.58
N TYR A 41 12.73 3.56 -5.61
CA TYR A 41 13.00 4.32 -6.83
C TYR A 41 14.44 4.81 -6.87
N LYS A 42 15.36 3.95 -7.33
CA LYS A 42 16.81 4.19 -7.28
C LYS A 42 17.29 5.39 -8.10
N ASP A 43 16.56 5.72 -9.17
CA ASP A 43 16.89 6.82 -10.08
C ASP A 43 16.19 8.14 -9.70
N ALA A 44 15.45 8.17 -8.58
CA ALA A 44 14.78 9.37 -8.11
C ALA A 44 15.76 10.37 -7.45
N SER A 45 15.47 11.66 -7.56
CA SER A 45 16.23 12.71 -6.88
C SER A 45 15.87 12.80 -5.39
N GLU A 46 16.78 13.35 -4.58
CA GLU A 46 16.52 13.64 -3.16
C GLU A 46 15.37 14.63 -2.98
N GLU A 47 15.20 15.56 -3.92
CA GLU A 47 14.11 16.54 -3.94
C GLU A 47 12.75 15.83 -4.06
N LEU A 48 12.65 14.86 -4.98
CA LEU A 48 11.42 14.08 -5.17
C LEU A 48 11.12 13.20 -3.94
N ALA A 49 12.16 12.67 -3.30
CA ALA A 49 12.01 11.93 -2.05
C ALA A 49 11.50 12.83 -0.91
N ALA A 50 11.96 14.09 -0.84
CA ALA A 50 11.48 15.07 0.12
C ALA A 50 10.02 15.48 -0.16
N GLU A 51 9.65 15.67 -1.43
CA GLU A 51 8.26 15.91 -1.83
C GLU A 51 7.35 14.75 -1.42
N PHE A 52 7.76 13.51 -1.67
CA PHE A 52 7.04 12.32 -1.23
C PHE A 52 6.84 12.31 0.29
N ALA A 53 7.90 12.52 1.06
CA ALA A 53 7.83 12.48 2.51
C ALA A 53 6.89 13.58 3.04
N ARG A 54 6.96 14.78 2.47
CA ARG A 54 6.05 15.88 2.80
C ARG A 54 4.59 15.54 2.47
N ALA A 55 4.33 14.99 1.29
CA ALA A 55 2.98 14.57 0.89
C ALA A 55 2.38 13.57 1.87
N VAL A 56 3.16 12.59 2.34
CA VAL A 56 2.73 11.61 3.36
C VAL A 56 2.52 12.26 4.74
N PHE A 57 3.35 13.23 5.14
CA PHE A 57 3.22 13.91 6.44
C PHE A 57 2.04 14.88 6.52
N GLU A 58 1.66 15.47 5.40
CA GLU A 58 0.53 16.40 5.30
C GLU A 58 -0.83 15.67 5.25
N ARG A 59 -0.83 14.32 5.21
CA ARG A 59 -2.05 13.49 5.15
C ARG A 59 -2.94 13.60 6.41
N PRO A 60 -4.27 13.71 6.25
CA PRO A 60 -5.22 13.79 7.36
C PRO A 60 -5.28 12.52 8.21
N GLU A 61 -4.91 11.36 7.67
CA GLU A 61 -4.88 10.07 8.38
C GLU A 61 -3.76 10.01 9.44
N GLY A 62 -2.88 11.01 9.50
CA GLY A 62 -1.95 11.21 10.59
C GLY A 62 -0.89 10.12 10.69
N ILE A 63 -0.82 9.43 11.84
CA ILE A 63 0.20 8.38 12.08
C ILE A 63 -0.02 7.13 11.23
N GLU A 64 -1.27 6.80 10.90
CA GLU A 64 -1.59 5.60 10.11
C GLU A 64 -1.10 5.71 8.65
N ALA A 65 -1.10 6.93 8.10
CA ALA A 65 -0.50 7.21 6.79
C ALA A 65 1.01 6.91 6.76
N ARG A 66 1.67 7.00 7.92
CA ARG A 66 3.12 6.82 8.06
C ARG A 66 3.49 5.38 8.40
N SER A 67 2.53 4.46 8.49
CA SER A 67 2.82 3.03 8.65
C SER A 67 3.64 2.51 7.50
N ILE A 68 4.73 1.80 7.81
CA ILE A 68 5.57 1.16 6.79
C ILE A 68 4.74 0.18 5.96
N ALA A 69 3.74 -0.49 6.54
CA ALA A 69 2.86 -1.38 5.78
C ALA A 69 2.00 -0.62 4.75
N THR A 70 1.42 0.51 5.15
CA THR A 70 0.63 1.38 4.25
C THR A 70 1.50 1.90 3.11
N LEU A 71 2.71 2.38 3.43
CA LEU A 71 3.65 2.89 2.43
C LEU A 71 4.18 1.80 1.50
N GLN A 72 4.37 0.58 2.01
CA GLN A 72 4.68 -0.57 1.17
C GLN A 72 3.57 -0.86 0.17
N GLN A 73 2.31 -0.80 0.59
CA GLN A 73 1.17 -1.00 -0.30
C GLN A 73 1.11 0.09 -1.39
N LEU A 74 1.38 1.35 -1.02
CA LEU A 74 1.51 2.47 -1.96
C LEU A 74 2.59 2.19 -3.01
N PHE A 75 3.77 1.73 -2.62
CA PHE A 75 4.84 1.42 -3.57
C PHE A 75 4.52 0.21 -4.45
N VAL A 76 3.80 -0.78 -3.93
CA VAL A 76 3.34 -1.92 -4.72
C VAL A 76 2.32 -1.46 -5.77
N TYR A 77 1.44 -0.53 -5.42
CA TYR A 77 0.46 0.04 -6.35
C TYR A 77 1.14 0.79 -7.51
N PHE A 78 2.18 1.58 -7.23
CA PHE A 78 2.92 2.35 -8.22
C PHE A 78 4.18 1.66 -8.78
N ARG A 79 4.34 0.35 -8.57
CA ARG A 79 5.59 -0.39 -8.86
C ARG A 79 6.07 -0.36 -10.31
N GLU A 80 5.15 -0.17 -11.26
CA GLU A 80 5.42 -0.14 -12.71
C GLU A 80 5.39 1.28 -13.28
N THR A 81 5.26 2.29 -12.41
CA THR A 81 5.22 3.71 -12.77
C THR A 81 6.51 4.42 -12.35
N PRO A 82 6.88 5.53 -13.01
CA PRO A 82 8.02 6.33 -12.57
C PRO A 82 7.76 6.95 -11.19
N ALA A 83 8.84 7.25 -10.48
CA ALA A 83 8.82 7.80 -9.13
C ALA A 83 7.92 9.05 -8.98
N LYS A 84 7.89 9.89 -10.02
CA LYS A 84 7.09 11.12 -10.04
C LYS A 84 5.59 10.84 -9.95
N ASP A 85 5.12 9.80 -10.64
CA ASP A 85 3.70 9.43 -10.66
C ASP A 85 3.28 8.88 -9.30
N CYS A 86 4.17 8.18 -8.59
CA CYS A 86 3.94 7.74 -7.22
C CYS A 86 3.74 8.92 -6.25
N VAL A 87 4.46 10.04 -6.42
CA VAL A 87 4.30 11.23 -5.56
C VAL A 87 2.99 11.96 -5.85
N VAL A 88 2.63 12.10 -7.13
CA VAL A 88 1.36 12.72 -7.52
C VAL A 88 0.16 11.86 -7.11
N GLY A 89 0.30 10.54 -7.19
CA GLY A 89 -0.76 9.58 -6.87
C GLY A 89 -0.90 9.22 -5.39
N VAL A 90 -0.16 9.88 -4.47
CA VAL A 90 -0.32 9.66 -3.03
C VAL A 90 -1.77 9.90 -2.62
N ASP A 91 -2.35 11.04 -2.99
CA ASP A 91 -3.70 11.39 -2.56
C ASP A 91 -4.75 10.40 -3.07
N GLU A 92 -4.67 10.04 -4.36
CA GLU A 92 -5.54 9.05 -4.98
C GLU A 92 -5.45 7.69 -4.28
N PHE A 93 -4.23 7.23 -3.96
CA PHE A 93 -4.05 5.96 -3.27
C PHE A 93 -4.76 5.94 -1.92
N PHE A 94 -4.60 7.01 -1.12
CA PHE A 94 -5.21 7.12 0.19
C PHE A 94 -6.74 7.25 0.11
N GLU A 95 -7.27 8.03 -0.83
CA GLU A 95 -8.72 8.13 -1.06
C GLU A 95 -9.34 6.77 -1.43
N MET A 96 -8.64 5.99 -2.27
CA MET A 96 -9.13 4.69 -2.75
C MET A 96 -9.03 3.58 -1.71
N HIS A 97 -7.96 3.57 -0.89
CA HIS A 97 -7.64 2.44 0.00
C HIS A 97 -7.90 2.71 1.48
N LEU A 98 -7.99 3.98 1.89
CA LEU A 98 -8.21 4.41 3.27
C LEU A 98 -9.39 5.38 3.39
N GLY A 99 -10.15 5.58 2.30
CA GLY A 99 -11.25 6.52 2.15
C GLY A 99 -12.07 6.74 3.42
N THR A 100 -12.35 8.02 3.70
CA THR A 100 -12.91 8.62 4.93
C THR A 100 -13.56 7.62 5.88
N SER A 101 -12.74 6.87 6.62
CA SER A 101 -13.23 5.99 7.67
C SER A 101 -13.08 6.72 8.98
N ASP A 102 -14.22 6.89 9.66
CA ASP A 102 -14.32 7.14 11.09
C ASP A 102 -13.19 6.43 11.87
N PRO A 103 -12.72 7.03 12.98
CA PRO A 103 -11.61 6.50 13.76
C PRO A 103 -11.82 5.00 14.02
N PRO A 104 -10.77 4.17 13.92
CA PRO A 104 -10.90 2.72 13.97
C PRO A 104 -11.52 2.31 15.31
N SER A 105 -12.82 1.99 15.28
CA SER A 105 -13.45 1.28 16.36
C SER A 105 -12.75 -0.07 16.47
N ARG A 106 -12.04 -0.27 17.58
CA ARG A 106 -11.28 -1.48 17.90
C ARG A 106 -12.12 -2.73 17.60
N GLY A 107 -11.69 -3.47 16.60
CA GLY A 107 -12.22 -4.79 16.27
C GLY A 107 -11.21 -5.53 15.41
N VAL A 108 -10.29 -6.23 16.06
CA VAL A 108 -9.41 -7.20 15.39
C VAL A 108 -10.32 -8.22 14.69
N PRO A 109 -10.17 -8.51 13.38
CA PRO A 109 -10.95 -9.57 12.77
C PRO A 109 -10.48 -10.90 13.37
N VAL A 110 -11.36 -11.51 14.16
CA VAL A 110 -11.22 -12.91 14.57
C VAL A 110 -11.33 -13.75 13.29
N PHE A 111 -10.20 -14.25 12.80
CA PHE A 111 -10.19 -15.29 11.78
C PHE A 111 -10.81 -16.55 12.40
N SER A 112 -12.12 -16.72 12.18
CA SER A 112 -12.80 -17.98 12.44
C SER A 112 -12.34 -18.98 11.40
N GLN A 113 -11.62 -20.01 11.84
CA GLN A 113 -11.26 -21.16 11.02
C GLN A 113 -12.53 -21.93 10.66
N GLU A 114 -13.10 -21.62 9.51
CA GLU A 114 -14.23 -22.38 8.98
C GLU A 114 -13.71 -23.63 8.27
N LYS A 115 -13.97 -24.78 8.90
CA LYS A 115 -13.59 -26.10 8.43
C LYS A 115 -14.11 -26.32 7.02
N ARG A 116 -13.19 -26.59 6.10
CA ARG A 116 -13.49 -27.14 4.77
C ARG A 116 -14.10 -28.54 4.92
N ASN A 117 -15.42 -28.62 4.85
CA ASN A 117 -16.13 -29.84 4.48
C ASN A 117 -16.85 -29.55 3.15
N GLY A 118 -16.51 -30.31 2.11
CA GLY A 118 -16.95 -30.05 0.74
C GLY A 118 -18.42 -30.37 0.47
N SER A 119 -19.02 -29.66 -0.48
CA SER A 119 -19.72 -30.23 -1.65
C SER A 119 -20.15 -29.10 -2.60
N ALA A 120 -20.39 -29.46 -3.85
CA ALA A 120 -20.37 -28.63 -5.06
C ALA A 120 -21.59 -27.69 -5.30
N VAL A 121 -21.54 -26.98 -6.45
CA VAL A 121 -22.52 -26.12 -7.17
C VAL A 121 -22.26 -24.61 -6.98
N GLY A 122 -21.99 -23.73 -7.96
CA GLY A 122 -21.84 -23.78 -9.42
C GLY A 122 -22.03 -22.35 -10.02
N SER A 123 -21.09 -21.89 -10.87
CA SER A 123 -21.10 -20.72 -11.82
C SER A 123 -20.69 -19.30 -11.35
N PRO A 124 -20.16 -18.42 -12.24
CA PRO A 124 -19.47 -18.60 -13.52
C PRO A 124 -17.96 -18.19 -13.49
N THR A 125 -17.20 -18.69 -14.46
CA THR A 125 -15.72 -18.75 -14.52
C THR A 125 -15.04 -17.46 -15.02
N GLU A 126 -13.86 -17.15 -14.48
CA GLU A 126 -12.97 -16.00 -14.76
C GLU A 126 -12.62 -15.73 -16.24
N THR A 127 -12.83 -16.70 -17.14
CA THR A 127 -12.52 -16.56 -18.58
C THR A 127 -13.35 -15.48 -19.28
N SER A 128 -14.59 -15.23 -18.84
CA SER A 128 -15.47 -14.23 -19.45
C SER A 128 -15.08 -12.79 -19.13
N ILE A 129 -14.40 -12.55 -18.00
CA ILE A 129 -13.96 -11.21 -17.60
C ILE A 129 -12.70 -10.82 -18.38
N ILE A 130 -11.79 -11.76 -18.61
CA ILE A 130 -10.53 -11.50 -19.31
C ILE A 130 -10.76 -11.18 -20.79
N GLN A 131 -11.69 -11.86 -21.46
CA GLN A 131 -12.01 -11.57 -22.87
C GLN A 131 -12.65 -10.18 -23.05
N ALA A 132 -13.51 -9.74 -22.12
CA ALA A 132 -14.13 -8.41 -22.19
C ALA A 132 -13.12 -7.27 -22.07
N VAL A 133 -12.04 -7.46 -21.29
CA VAL A 133 -10.98 -6.46 -21.10
C VAL A 133 -10.02 -6.41 -22.30
N GLU A 134 -9.78 -7.54 -22.96
CA GLU A 134 -8.91 -7.63 -24.15
C GLU A 134 -9.57 -6.97 -25.39
N ASP A 135 -10.88 -7.17 -25.57
CA ASP A 135 -11.64 -6.60 -26.69
C ASP A 135 -11.74 -5.07 -26.61
N GLU A 136 -11.82 -4.50 -25.40
CA GLU A 136 -11.86 -3.04 -25.20
C GLU A 136 -10.50 -2.38 -25.53
N LYS A 137 -9.39 -3.08 -25.28
CA LYS A 137 -8.03 -2.61 -25.62
C LYS A 137 -7.81 -2.61 -27.14
N ILE A 138 -8.29 -3.63 -27.85
CA ILE A 138 -8.17 -3.74 -29.31
C ILE A 138 -8.98 -2.63 -30.01
N GLN A 139 -10.18 -2.30 -29.53
CA GLN A 139 -10.99 -1.22 -30.09
C GLN A 139 -10.40 0.17 -29.86
N LYS A 140 -9.78 0.43 -28.70
CA LYS A 140 -9.06 1.69 -28.42
C LYS A 140 -7.80 1.86 -29.28
N GLN A 141 -7.12 0.77 -29.65
CA GLN A 141 -5.96 0.81 -30.55
C GLN A 141 -6.34 1.06 -32.01
N GLN A 142 -7.44 0.49 -32.50
CA GLN A 142 -7.89 0.72 -33.88
C GLN A 142 -8.42 2.14 -34.08
N ARG A 143 -9.06 2.74 -33.07
CA ARG A 143 -9.56 4.12 -33.13
C ARG A 143 -8.45 5.18 -33.21
N LYS A 144 -7.25 4.87 -32.69
CA LYS A 144 -6.06 5.74 -32.78
C LYS A 144 -5.36 5.68 -34.16
N LYS A 145 -5.51 4.60 -34.93
CA LYS A 145 -4.88 4.45 -36.26
C LYS A 145 -5.63 5.16 -37.38
N ASN A 146 -6.92 5.45 -37.22
CA ASN A 146 -7.76 6.08 -38.25
C ASN A 146 -7.74 7.62 -38.26
N ILE A 147 -6.90 8.27 -37.44
CA ILE A 147 -6.83 9.74 -37.36
C ILE A 147 -5.64 10.32 -38.17
N THR A 148 -4.76 9.47 -38.72
CA THR A 148 -3.59 9.91 -39.51
C THR A 148 -3.59 9.33 -40.92
N HIS A 149 -4.47 9.82 -41.80
CA HIS A 149 -4.16 10.08 -43.23
C HIS A 149 -5.39 10.68 -43.94
N THR A 150 -5.39 12.01 -44.11
CA THR A 150 -6.20 12.71 -45.12
C THR A 150 -5.28 12.95 -46.33
N PRO A 151 -5.69 12.65 -47.57
CA PRO A 151 -4.80 12.69 -48.73
C PRO A 151 -4.73 14.10 -49.33
N ALA A 152 -3.53 14.50 -49.74
CA ALA A 152 -3.27 15.50 -50.77
C ALA A 152 -2.06 15.04 -51.58
#